data_AF-A0A0C3D0I9-F1
#
_entry.id   AF-A0A0C3D0I9-F1
#
_cell.length_a   1.000
_cell.length_b   1.000
_cell.length_c   1.000
_cell.angle_alpha   90.00
_cell.angle_beta   90.00
_cell.angle_gamma   90.00
#
_symmetry.space_group_name_H-M   'P 1'
#
loop_
_entity.id
_entity.type
_entity.pdbx_description
1 polymer ?
#
loop_
_entity_poly.entity_id
_entity_poly.type
_entity_poly.pdbx_seq_one_letter_code
_entity_poly.pdbx_strand_id
1 'polypeptide(L)'
;MISTASFVCAKFQKTSATTRLRSYRIPTASDLDPTILEAALATSAAPTYFSDVAIGGTRLVDGALGANNPTQEVEEEASDLWCEETGNLQPLVKCFISVGTGHPGIRSVSDRGLKHLLETLQKEATETESTSEKFLARWRDHVEKGRCFRFNVHHGLENVGLAEFAQEESIRTAAFTYLQKRGTIGEVKTCVDNLRMKEYEPTAEFTRRLKEQTLPQLGQGPPVTSSRATSSEISELISQGNMRLKLPPDCVARDDLVKAHQNFSKALEYLKNDPSTSPKQVSRLCQKLMETSIRRSMVARDIDERKRHADQSSEYAEKALDNARKCEDDCMVSQAEFMLACVGAWRVYVTARMSRVEPSGHPKREGAEVLLEQRLEELRRFPHLDMDLYEAQARKYLGYLGLK
;
A
#
# COMPACT_ATOMS: atom_id res chain seq x y z
N MET A 1 -3.40 3.52 -17.92
CA MET A 1 -2.31 3.71 -16.93
C MET A 1 -1.01 3.59 -17.67
N ILE A 2 -0.12 4.59 -17.57
CA ILE A 2 1.24 4.46 -18.08
C ILE A 2 1.94 3.52 -17.10
N SER A 3 2.32 2.33 -17.56
CA SER A 3 3.17 1.40 -16.79
C SER A 3 4.47 2.13 -16.44
N THR A 4 4.84 2.16 -15.16
CA THR A 4 6.10 2.78 -14.72
C THR A 4 7.20 1.73 -14.79
N ALA A 5 8.22 1.97 -15.62
CA ALA A 5 9.40 1.11 -15.70
C ALA A 5 10.13 1.13 -14.34
N SER A 6 10.23 -0.02 -13.69
CA SER A 6 10.80 -0.16 -12.35
C SER A 6 11.82 -1.30 -12.32
N PHE A 7 12.85 -1.17 -11.48
CA PHE A 7 13.76 -2.27 -11.17
C PHE A 7 14.26 -2.16 -9.73
N VAL A 8 14.76 -3.26 -9.19
CA VAL A 8 15.49 -3.31 -7.93
C VAL A 8 16.88 -3.92 -8.13
N CYS A 9 17.84 -3.53 -7.29
CA CYS A 9 19.19 -4.08 -7.33
C CYS A 9 19.31 -5.26 -6.35
N ALA A 10 19.94 -6.34 -6.81
CA ALA A 10 20.37 -7.45 -5.98
C ALA A 10 21.79 -7.84 -6.38
N LYS A 11 22.41 -8.75 -5.63
CA LYS A 11 23.74 -9.29 -5.96
C LYS A 11 23.73 -10.79 -6.07
N PHE A 12 24.48 -11.30 -7.04
CA PHE A 12 24.78 -12.72 -7.12
C PHE A 12 25.66 -13.14 -5.95
N GLN A 13 25.19 -14.07 -5.12
CA GLN A 13 25.87 -14.49 -3.88
C GLN A 13 27.33 -14.94 -4.12
N LYS A 14 27.60 -15.60 -5.25
CA LYS A 14 28.92 -16.18 -5.56
C LYS A 14 29.93 -15.18 -6.10
N THR A 15 29.49 -14.23 -6.93
CA THR A 15 30.38 -13.30 -7.65
C THR A 15 30.34 -11.90 -7.07
N SER A 16 29.39 -11.61 -6.18
CA SER A 16 29.09 -10.27 -5.66
C SER A 16 28.81 -9.23 -6.75
N ALA A 17 28.48 -9.69 -7.97
CA ALA A 17 28.13 -8.83 -9.09
C ALA A 17 26.68 -8.33 -8.93
N THR A 18 26.48 -7.04 -9.17
CA THR A 18 25.15 -6.41 -9.16
C THR A 18 24.31 -6.92 -10.33
N THR A 19 23.04 -7.20 -10.06
CA THR A 19 22.03 -7.52 -11.06
C THR A 19 20.77 -6.68 -10.80
N ARG A 20 20.06 -6.36 -11.88
CA ARG A 20 18.83 -5.56 -11.85
C ARG A 20 17.65 -6.46 -12.15
N LEU A 21 16.71 -6.55 -11.22
CA LEU A 21 15.46 -7.30 -11.36
C LEU A 21 14.38 -6.32 -11.84
N ARG A 22 13.89 -6.50 -13.06
CA ARG A 22 13.15 -5.48 -13.81
C ARG A 22 11.67 -5.82 -13.95
N SER A 23 10.83 -4.79 -14.11
CA SER A 23 9.43 -4.92 -14.49
C SER A 23 9.19 -4.86 -16.01
N TYR A 24 10.27 -4.85 -16.81
CA TYR A 24 10.28 -4.72 -18.26
C TYR A 24 11.40 -5.58 -18.84
N ARG A 25 11.25 -6.00 -20.10
CA ARG A 25 12.20 -6.89 -20.78
C ARG A 25 13.26 -6.08 -21.52
N ILE A 26 14.49 -6.59 -21.52
CA ILE A 26 15.59 -6.07 -22.32
C ILE A 26 16.09 -7.19 -23.24
N PRO A 27 16.21 -6.97 -24.56
CA PRO A 27 16.59 -8.02 -25.52
C PRO A 27 17.92 -8.73 -25.22
N THR A 28 18.83 -8.08 -24.51
CA THR A 28 20.21 -8.53 -24.27
C THR A 28 20.44 -9.09 -22.87
N ALA A 29 19.47 -9.01 -21.95
CA ALA A 29 19.63 -9.44 -20.57
C ALA A 29 19.03 -10.84 -20.33
N SER A 30 19.69 -11.64 -19.48
CA SER A 30 19.10 -12.88 -18.97
C SER A 30 17.95 -12.52 -18.02
N ASP A 31 16.70 -12.73 -18.45
CA ASP A 31 15.54 -12.52 -17.60
C ASP A 31 15.44 -13.68 -16.58
N LEU A 32 15.81 -13.39 -15.34
CA LEU A 32 15.48 -14.22 -14.19
C LEU A 32 13.96 -14.28 -13.93
N ASP A 33 13.19 -13.41 -14.59
CA ASP A 33 11.73 -13.22 -14.53
C ASP A 33 11.16 -13.40 -13.11
N PRO A 34 11.69 -12.66 -12.11
CA PRO A 34 11.27 -12.82 -10.74
C PRO A 34 9.85 -12.30 -10.54
N THR A 35 9.10 -12.97 -9.66
CA THR A 35 7.92 -12.36 -9.07
C THR A 35 8.33 -11.13 -8.25
N ILE A 36 7.39 -10.19 -8.05
CA ILE A 36 7.63 -9.00 -7.20
C ILE A 36 8.10 -9.41 -5.80
N LEU A 37 7.57 -10.52 -5.26
CA LEU A 37 7.98 -11.03 -3.95
C LEU A 37 9.43 -11.51 -3.96
N GLU A 38 9.83 -12.29 -4.96
CA GLU A 38 11.21 -12.77 -5.07
C GLU A 38 12.18 -11.59 -5.26
N ALA A 39 11.81 -10.60 -6.07
CA ALA A 39 12.60 -9.39 -6.26
C ALA A 39 12.73 -8.58 -4.96
N ALA A 40 11.63 -8.39 -4.22
CA ALA A 40 11.61 -7.69 -2.94
C ALA A 40 12.43 -8.43 -1.87
N LEU A 41 12.33 -9.75 -1.81
CA LEU A 41 13.13 -10.57 -0.91
C LEU A 41 14.61 -10.50 -1.29
N ALA A 42 14.96 -10.62 -2.57
CA ALA A 42 16.34 -10.61 -3.03
C ALA A 42 17.03 -9.27 -2.75
N THR A 43 16.37 -8.15 -3.02
CA THR A 43 16.92 -6.81 -2.75
C THR A 43 17.03 -6.52 -1.24
N SER A 44 16.25 -7.20 -0.39
CA SER A 44 16.25 -7.01 1.07
C SER A 44 17.05 -8.07 1.84
N ALA A 45 17.63 -9.06 1.15
CA ALA A 45 18.31 -10.21 1.76
C ALA A 45 19.71 -9.83 2.27
N ALA A 46 19.75 -8.92 3.24
CA ALA A 46 20.99 -8.40 3.82
C ALA A 46 21.78 -9.54 4.46
N PRO A 47 23.04 -9.78 4.03
CA PRO A 47 23.89 -10.77 4.65
C PRO A 47 23.97 -10.54 6.17
N THR A 48 24.00 -11.62 6.96
CA THR A 48 23.92 -11.64 8.44
C THR A 48 22.53 -11.42 9.06
N TYR A 49 21.57 -10.84 8.34
CA TYR A 49 20.19 -10.70 8.81
C TYR A 49 19.25 -11.74 8.19
N PHE A 50 19.39 -11.98 6.89
CA PHE A 50 18.49 -12.82 6.12
C PHE A 50 19.25 -13.83 5.25
N SER A 51 18.58 -14.94 4.94
CA SER A 51 19.10 -15.95 4.01
C SER A 51 19.02 -15.46 2.56
N ASP A 52 19.89 -16.00 1.70
CA ASP A 52 19.84 -15.75 0.26
C ASP A 52 18.53 -16.25 -0.38
N VAL A 53 18.18 -15.64 -1.51
CA VAL A 53 16.95 -15.94 -2.26
C VAL A 53 17.31 -16.67 -3.55
N ALA A 54 16.65 -17.80 -3.81
CA ALA A 54 16.82 -18.55 -5.06
C ALA A 54 15.86 -18.02 -6.13
N ILE A 55 16.40 -17.53 -7.25
CA ILE A 55 15.64 -17.11 -8.43
C ILE A 55 16.32 -17.67 -9.67
N GLY A 56 15.56 -18.36 -10.53
CA GLY A 56 16.07 -18.85 -11.82
C GLY A 56 17.34 -19.73 -11.70
N GLY A 57 17.46 -20.53 -10.64
CA GLY A 57 18.63 -21.37 -10.39
C GLY A 57 19.86 -20.64 -9.82
N THR A 58 19.76 -19.33 -9.54
CA THR A 58 20.82 -18.53 -8.95
C THR A 58 20.45 -18.06 -7.55
N ARG A 59 21.45 -17.86 -6.68
CA ARG A 59 21.27 -17.28 -5.33
C ARG A 59 21.59 -15.80 -5.33
N LEU A 60 20.67 -15.01 -4.80
CA LEU A 60 20.75 -13.56 -4.70
C LEU A 60 20.74 -13.10 -3.25
N VAL A 61 21.44 -11.99 -2.99
CA VAL A 61 21.49 -11.27 -1.71
C VAL A 61 21.27 -9.77 -1.96
N ASP A 62 21.12 -9.00 -0.88
CA ASP A 62 20.94 -7.55 -0.91
C ASP A 62 22.00 -6.83 -1.76
N GLY A 63 21.56 -5.79 -2.47
CA GLY A 63 22.40 -4.88 -3.24
C GLY A 63 23.14 -3.82 -2.42
N ALA A 64 22.95 -3.78 -1.09
CA ALA A 64 23.49 -2.77 -0.18
C ALA A 64 25.01 -2.55 -0.33
N LEU A 65 25.78 -3.61 -0.56
CA LEU A 65 27.19 -3.45 -0.90
C LEU A 65 27.34 -3.02 -2.36
N GLY A 66 27.59 -1.74 -2.62
CA GLY A 66 27.89 -1.21 -3.96
C GLY A 66 26.69 -0.69 -4.78
N ALA A 67 25.44 -0.96 -4.37
CA ALA A 67 24.25 -0.41 -5.04
C ALA A 67 23.18 0.15 -4.07
N ASN A 68 23.53 0.40 -2.80
CA ASN A 68 22.62 1.01 -1.81
C ASN A 68 22.14 2.43 -2.19
N ASN A 69 22.94 3.14 -2.98
CA ASN A 69 22.49 4.30 -3.73
C ASN A 69 22.43 3.93 -5.22
N PRO A 70 21.26 3.56 -5.76
CA PRO A 70 21.15 3.04 -7.12
C PRO A 70 21.21 4.13 -8.19
N THR A 71 21.65 5.36 -7.88
CA THR A 71 21.72 6.45 -8.87
C THR A 71 22.53 6.07 -10.09
N GLN A 72 23.68 5.41 -9.90
CA GLN A 72 24.50 4.94 -11.02
C GLN A 72 23.79 3.85 -11.83
N GLU A 73 23.15 2.89 -11.16
CA GLU A 73 22.40 1.81 -11.82
C GLU A 73 21.22 2.38 -12.64
N VAL A 74 20.55 3.40 -12.11
CA VAL A 74 19.47 4.12 -12.81
C VAL A 74 20.01 4.90 -14.01
N GLU A 75 21.16 5.57 -13.87
CA GLU A 75 21.82 6.29 -14.97
C GLU A 75 22.18 5.34 -16.12
N GLU A 76 22.84 4.22 -15.81
CA GLU A 76 23.27 3.22 -16.80
C GLU A 76 22.05 2.60 -17.48
N GLU A 77 21.08 2.13 -16.68
CA GLU A 77 19.87 1.49 -17.19
C GLU A 77 19.06 2.42 -18.12
N ALA A 78 18.86 3.69 -17.72
CA ALA A 78 18.14 4.65 -18.54
C ALA A 78 18.93 5.05 -19.79
N SER A 79 20.26 5.08 -19.71
CA SER A 79 21.13 5.33 -20.88
C SER A 79 21.03 4.19 -21.89
N ASP A 80 21.07 2.94 -21.43
CA ASP A 80 20.95 1.75 -22.28
C ASP A 80 19.58 1.68 -22.95
N LEU A 81 18.50 2.06 -22.24
CA LEU A 81 17.13 2.00 -22.76
C LEU A 81 16.78 3.16 -23.69
N TRP A 82 17.17 4.38 -23.37
CA TRP A 82 16.69 5.58 -24.07
C TRP A 82 17.74 6.22 -24.97
N CYS A 83 19.01 5.90 -24.75
CA CYS A 83 20.14 6.51 -25.41
C CYS A 83 21.15 5.46 -25.91
N GLU A 84 20.70 4.27 -26.35
CA GLU A 84 21.57 3.15 -26.76
C GLU A 84 22.74 3.57 -27.68
N GLU A 85 22.50 4.49 -28.61
CA GLU A 85 23.52 4.98 -29.55
C GLU A 85 24.50 6.00 -28.96
N THR A 86 24.07 6.79 -27.97
CA THR A 86 24.82 7.98 -27.50
C THR A 86 25.27 7.91 -26.05
N GLY A 87 24.62 7.09 -25.23
CA GLY A 87 24.75 7.07 -23.77
C GLY A 87 24.38 8.39 -23.08
N ASN A 88 23.92 9.41 -23.81
CA ASN A 88 23.78 10.76 -23.30
C ASN A 88 22.38 10.98 -22.70
N LEU A 89 22.19 10.52 -21.47
CA LEU A 89 20.92 10.58 -20.76
C LEU A 89 20.53 11.99 -20.29
N GLN A 90 21.52 12.80 -19.88
CA GLN A 90 21.31 14.08 -19.18
C GLN A 90 20.34 15.06 -19.87
N PRO A 91 20.38 15.26 -21.20
CA PRO A 91 19.43 16.15 -21.89
C PRO A 91 17.97 15.71 -21.77
N LEU A 92 17.71 14.40 -21.70
CA LEU A 92 16.36 13.83 -21.65
C LEU A 92 15.74 13.92 -20.25
N VAL A 93 16.57 13.98 -19.20
CA VAL A 93 16.09 13.91 -17.82
C VAL A 93 15.55 15.25 -17.36
N LYS A 94 14.23 15.39 -17.33
CA LYS A 94 13.54 16.58 -16.78
C LYS A 94 13.87 16.79 -15.31
N CYS A 95 13.75 15.74 -14.50
CA CYS A 95 13.97 15.76 -13.06
C CYS A 95 14.58 14.43 -12.59
N PHE A 96 15.68 14.48 -11.83
CA PHE A 96 16.28 13.35 -11.14
C PHE A 96 16.09 13.52 -9.63
N ILE A 97 15.49 12.54 -8.96
CA ILE A 97 15.29 12.57 -7.51
C ILE A 97 15.95 11.32 -6.90
N SER A 98 16.84 11.54 -5.95
CA SER A 98 17.45 10.49 -5.14
C SER A 98 17.06 10.69 -3.67
N VAL A 99 16.62 9.64 -3.00
CA VAL A 99 16.20 9.67 -1.59
C VAL A 99 17.09 8.74 -0.78
N GLY A 100 17.64 9.25 0.32
CA GLY A 100 18.51 8.51 1.23
C GLY A 100 17.77 8.05 2.49
N THR A 101 18.33 7.04 3.15
CA THR A 101 17.81 6.44 4.39
C THR A 101 18.40 7.06 5.66
N GLY A 102 19.15 8.16 5.52
CA GLY A 102 19.79 8.86 6.63
C GLY A 102 21.30 8.65 6.69
N HIS A 103 22.00 9.59 7.32
CA HIS A 103 23.42 9.52 7.59
C HIS A 103 23.67 8.91 8.99
N PRO A 104 24.42 7.81 9.13
CA PRO A 104 24.60 7.13 10.43
C PRO A 104 25.58 7.82 11.39
N GLY A 105 26.17 8.95 10.99
CA GLY A 105 27.16 9.68 11.78
C GLY A 105 28.54 9.00 11.83
N ILE A 106 29.52 9.66 12.46
CA ILE A 106 30.85 9.09 12.68
C ILE A 106 30.82 8.29 13.99
N ARG A 107 30.84 6.95 13.91
CA ARG A 107 30.90 6.07 15.09
C ARG A 107 32.35 5.67 15.39
N SER A 108 32.75 5.69 16.67
CA SER A 108 34.00 5.09 17.14
C SER A 108 33.76 3.64 17.57
N VAL A 109 34.63 2.73 17.13
CA VAL A 109 34.51 1.29 17.38
C VAL A 109 34.90 0.99 18.82
N SER A 110 33.95 0.62 19.67
CA SER A 110 34.22 0.29 21.09
C SER A 110 33.53 -0.98 21.59
N ASP A 111 33.23 -1.95 20.70
CA ASP A 111 32.84 -3.28 21.19
C ASP A 111 33.25 -4.45 20.26
N ARG A 112 33.69 -5.58 20.84
CA ARG A 112 34.38 -6.67 20.12
C ARG A 112 33.44 -7.69 19.45
N GLY A 113 32.16 -7.75 19.86
CA GLY A 113 31.21 -8.78 19.38
C GLY A 113 30.45 -8.45 18.10
N LEU A 114 30.27 -7.16 17.78
CA LEU A 114 29.48 -6.67 16.62
C LEU A 114 30.33 -5.91 15.60
N LYS A 115 31.66 -5.96 15.75
CA LYS A 115 32.61 -5.14 14.99
C LYS A 115 32.46 -5.32 13.47
N HIS A 116 32.36 -6.55 12.98
CA HIS A 116 32.24 -6.80 11.55
C HIS A 116 30.91 -6.34 10.93
N LEU A 117 29.81 -6.41 11.67
CA LEU A 117 28.51 -5.91 11.21
C LEU A 117 28.51 -4.37 11.16
N LEU A 118 29.05 -3.74 12.21
CA LEU A 118 29.22 -2.29 12.26
C LEU A 118 30.18 -1.78 11.17
N GLU A 119 31.28 -2.49 10.91
CA GLU A 119 32.22 -2.18 9.84
C GLU A 119 31.57 -2.28 8.46
N THR A 120 30.77 -3.32 8.20
CA THR A 120 30.02 -3.48 6.95
C THR A 120 29.01 -2.37 6.77
N LEU A 121 28.19 -2.07 7.78
CA LEU A 121 27.20 -0.98 7.72
C LEU A 121 27.86 0.40 7.55
N GLN A 122 28.99 0.63 8.24
CA GLN A 122 29.75 1.87 8.11
C GLN A 122 30.36 2.00 6.71
N LYS A 123 30.89 0.90 6.16
CA LYS A 123 31.41 0.83 4.80
C LYS A 123 30.30 1.11 3.78
N GLU A 124 29.13 0.48 3.92
CA GLU A 124 27.97 0.71 3.05
C GLU A 124 27.50 2.15 3.09
N ALA A 125 27.37 2.74 4.28
CA ALA A 125 26.99 4.15 4.43
C ALA A 125 28.02 5.09 3.81
N THR A 126 29.32 4.82 4.02
CA THR A 126 30.41 5.61 3.43
C THR A 126 30.42 5.51 1.90
N GLU A 127 30.22 4.31 1.36
CA GLU A 127 30.09 4.07 -0.09
C GLU A 127 28.86 4.78 -0.66
N THR A 128 27.74 4.79 0.07
CA THR A 128 26.48 5.46 -0.32
C THR A 128 26.65 6.97 -0.44
N GLU A 129 27.29 7.60 0.55
CA GLU A 129 27.57 9.04 0.53
C GLU A 129 28.60 9.41 -0.55
N SER A 130 29.68 8.63 -0.69
CA SER A 130 30.65 8.84 -1.78
C SER A 130 30.00 8.72 -3.17
N THR A 131 29.08 7.77 -3.33
CA THR A 131 28.30 7.59 -4.56
C THR A 131 27.39 8.79 -4.80
N SER A 132 26.75 9.31 -3.75
CA SER A 132 25.91 10.50 -3.80
C SER A 132 26.71 11.75 -4.21
N GLU A 133 27.89 11.97 -3.64
CA GLU A 133 28.75 13.11 -4.00
C GLU A 133 29.20 13.04 -5.46
N LYS A 134 29.63 11.87 -5.92
CA LYS A 134 30.01 11.65 -7.34
C LYS A 134 28.83 11.86 -8.27
N PHE A 135 27.65 11.36 -7.90
CA PHE A 135 26.41 11.58 -8.64
C PHE A 135 26.08 13.07 -8.76
N LEU A 136 26.05 13.81 -7.64
CA LEU A 136 25.78 15.25 -7.66
C LEU A 136 26.83 16.04 -8.45
N ALA A 137 28.11 15.61 -8.40
CA ALA A 137 29.16 16.22 -9.20
C ALA A 137 28.95 16.01 -10.71
N ARG A 138 28.54 14.80 -11.14
CA ARG A 138 28.20 14.51 -12.55
C ARG A 138 26.97 15.29 -13.01
N TRP A 139 25.97 15.42 -12.14
CA TRP A 139 24.69 16.09 -12.42
C TRP A 139 24.65 17.56 -11.99
N ARG A 140 25.82 18.20 -11.84
CA ARG A 140 25.94 19.56 -11.28
C ARG A 140 25.06 20.59 -12.00
N ASP A 141 25.04 20.57 -13.33
CA ASP A 141 24.20 21.47 -14.13
C ASP A 141 22.71 21.32 -13.78
N HIS A 142 22.24 20.08 -13.60
CA HIS A 142 20.86 19.80 -13.19
C HIS A 142 20.60 20.20 -11.75
N VAL A 143 21.58 20.04 -10.85
CA VAL A 143 21.45 20.52 -9.46
C VAL A 143 21.30 22.04 -9.45
N GLU A 144 22.18 22.77 -10.14
CA GLU A 144 22.16 24.25 -10.23
C GLU A 144 20.86 24.77 -10.87
N LYS A 145 20.29 24.01 -11.81
CA LYS A 145 19.02 24.34 -12.49
C LYS A 145 17.77 23.86 -11.74
N GLY A 146 17.90 23.27 -10.54
CA GLY A 146 16.75 22.74 -9.80
C GLY A 146 16.03 21.61 -10.55
N ARG A 147 16.80 20.73 -11.18
CA ARG A 147 16.38 19.53 -11.93
C ARG A 147 16.95 18.24 -11.35
N CYS A 148 17.88 18.31 -10.39
CA CYS A 148 18.41 17.15 -9.69
C CYS A 148 18.37 17.41 -8.19
N PHE A 149 17.82 16.47 -7.42
CA PHE A 149 17.59 16.61 -6.00
C PHE A 149 18.05 15.36 -5.25
N ARG A 150 18.75 15.54 -4.14
CA ARG A 150 19.09 14.48 -3.18
C ARG A 150 18.49 14.85 -1.83
N PHE A 151 17.51 14.08 -1.38
CA PHE A 151 16.91 14.26 -0.06
C PHE A 151 17.45 13.20 0.89
N ASN A 152 18.13 13.62 1.96
CA ASN A 152 18.73 12.71 2.94
C ASN A 152 18.73 13.33 4.34
N VAL A 153 18.39 12.54 5.36
CA VAL A 153 18.38 13.01 6.75
C VAL A 153 19.81 13.01 7.29
N HIS A 154 20.41 14.20 7.43
CA HIS A 154 21.81 14.31 7.85
C HIS A 154 22.08 14.09 9.35
N HIS A 155 21.07 14.30 10.20
CA HIS A 155 21.20 14.22 11.67
C HIS A 155 19.95 13.62 12.30
N GLY A 156 20.10 12.97 13.45
CA GLY A 156 19.02 12.40 14.26
C GLY A 156 18.80 10.89 14.07
N LEU A 157 19.57 10.24 13.20
CA LEU A 157 19.50 8.79 12.91
C LEU A 157 20.79 8.06 13.25
N GLU A 158 21.76 8.73 13.88
CA GLU A 158 23.12 8.23 14.09
C GLU A 158 23.17 6.99 14.99
N ASN A 159 22.15 6.78 15.83
CA ASN A 159 22.07 5.66 16.77
C ASN A 159 21.01 4.61 16.39
N VAL A 160 20.30 4.80 15.27
CA VAL A 160 19.29 3.84 14.82
C VAL A 160 20.00 2.69 14.09
N GLY A 161 19.73 1.45 14.51
CA GLY A 161 20.28 0.25 13.87
C GLY A 161 19.43 -0.21 12.68
N LEU A 162 20.02 -0.98 11.76
CA LEU A 162 19.32 -1.47 10.56
C LEU A 162 18.12 -2.38 10.90
N ALA A 163 18.26 -3.22 11.93
CA ALA A 163 17.19 -4.11 12.40
C ALA A 163 16.27 -3.50 13.48
N GLU A 164 16.45 -2.22 13.79
CA GLU A 164 15.79 -1.58 14.93
C GLU A 164 14.39 -1.06 14.56
N PHE A 165 13.49 -2.00 14.20
CA PHE A 165 12.14 -1.70 13.74
C PHE A 165 11.28 -0.97 14.79
N ALA A 166 11.63 -1.09 16.08
CA ALA A 166 10.92 -0.45 17.18
C ALA A 166 11.17 1.07 17.26
N GLN A 167 12.20 1.61 16.58
CA GLN A 167 12.54 3.04 16.59
C GLN A 167 11.81 3.84 15.49
N GLU A 168 10.64 3.36 15.05
CA GLU A 168 9.82 4.04 14.03
C GLU A 168 9.53 5.50 14.40
N GLU A 169 9.26 5.78 15.69
CA GLU A 169 9.02 7.14 16.17
C GLU A 169 10.23 8.06 15.98
N SER A 170 11.44 7.57 16.29
CA SER A 170 12.68 8.33 16.10
C SER A 170 12.96 8.58 14.63
N ILE A 171 12.77 7.58 13.77
CA ILE A 171 12.92 7.71 12.31
C ILE A 171 11.97 8.78 11.77
N ARG A 172 10.70 8.68 12.16
CA ARG A 172 9.65 9.61 11.76
C ARG A 172 9.96 11.02 12.24
N THR A 173 10.37 11.18 13.49
CA THR A 173 10.70 12.49 14.08
C THR A 173 11.87 13.15 13.35
N ALA A 174 12.96 12.42 13.12
CA ALA A 174 14.12 12.94 12.39
C ALA A 174 13.77 13.35 10.95
N ALA A 175 12.97 12.54 10.25
CA ALA A 175 12.49 12.86 8.90
C ALA A 175 11.60 14.11 8.89
N PHE A 176 10.67 14.24 9.84
CA PHE A 176 9.85 15.46 9.96
C PHE A 176 10.69 16.68 10.27
N THR A 177 11.63 16.59 11.21
CA THR A 177 12.54 17.70 11.53
C THR A 177 13.38 18.11 10.31
N TYR A 178 13.87 17.15 9.52
CA TYR A 178 14.56 17.42 8.27
C TYR A 178 13.68 18.21 7.29
N LEU A 179 12.45 17.77 7.07
CA LEU A 179 11.51 18.44 6.16
C LEU A 179 11.07 19.83 6.63
N GLN A 180 11.19 20.16 7.92
CA GLN A 180 10.87 21.49 8.46
C GLN A 180 12.03 22.49 8.36
N LYS A 181 13.24 22.07 7.95
CA LYS A 181 14.36 22.99 7.75
C LYS A 181 14.06 23.93 6.58
N ARG A 182 14.30 25.24 6.75
CA ARG A 182 14.02 26.26 5.72
C ARG A 182 14.66 25.93 4.36
N GLY A 183 15.89 25.44 4.35
CA GLY A 183 16.58 25.01 3.13
C GLY A 183 15.83 23.86 2.44
N THR A 184 15.52 22.81 3.17
CA THR A 184 14.79 21.63 2.66
C THR A 184 13.38 21.97 2.18
N ILE A 185 12.64 22.84 2.88
CA ILE A 185 11.34 23.34 2.40
C ILE A 185 11.49 24.01 1.03
N GLY A 186 12.52 24.83 0.86
CA GLY A 186 12.84 25.50 -0.41
C GLY A 186 13.13 24.49 -1.51
N GLU A 187 14.01 23.51 -1.26
CA GLU A 187 14.37 22.47 -2.21
C GLU A 187 13.17 21.60 -2.62
N VAL A 188 12.35 21.18 -1.65
CA VAL A 188 11.13 20.40 -1.91
C VAL A 188 10.15 21.22 -2.76
N LYS A 189 9.96 22.51 -2.45
CA LYS A 189 9.12 23.39 -3.26
C LYS A 189 9.64 23.50 -4.69
N THR A 190 10.92 23.75 -4.87
CA THR A 190 11.56 23.80 -6.21
C THR A 190 11.38 22.50 -6.97
N CYS A 191 11.53 21.35 -6.30
CA CYS A 191 11.30 20.04 -6.87
C CYS A 191 9.85 19.84 -7.34
N VAL A 192 8.89 20.16 -6.48
CA VAL A 192 7.44 20.08 -6.80
C VAL A 192 7.09 21.00 -7.96
N ASP A 193 7.59 22.22 -7.96
CA ASP A 193 7.32 23.18 -9.04
C ASP A 193 7.98 22.71 -10.35
N ASN A 194 9.19 22.16 -10.31
CA ASN A 194 9.83 21.53 -11.49
C ASN A 194 8.97 20.41 -12.09
N LEU A 195 8.45 19.52 -11.23
CA LEU A 195 7.60 18.39 -11.64
C LEU A 195 6.25 18.87 -12.18
N ARG A 196 5.66 19.94 -11.62
CA ARG A 196 4.41 20.53 -12.12
C ARG A 196 4.56 21.13 -13.51
N MET A 197 5.75 21.67 -13.81
CA MET A 197 6.10 22.21 -15.13
C MET A 197 6.45 21.11 -16.15
N LYS A 198 6.15 19.84 -15.85
CA LYS A 198 6.30 18.74 -16.81
C LYS A 198 5.15 18.81 -17.82
N GLU A 199 5.39 19.50 -18.92
CA GLU A 199 4.55 19.42 -20.12
C GLU A 199 4.88 18.10 -20.85
N TYR A 200 3.86 17.31 -21.12
CA TYR A 200 4.00 16.02 -21.78
C TYR A 200 3.64 16.17 -23.26
N GLU A 201 4.64 16.46 -24.09
CA GLU A 201 4.57 16.23 -25.54
C GLU A 201 5.54 15.07 -25.85
N PRO A 202 5.22 13.82 -25.46
CA PRO A 202 6.01 12.67 -25.87
C PRO A 202 5.95 12.60 -27.39
N THR A 203 7.10 12.54 -28.05
CA THR A 203 7.09 12.38 -29.50
C THR A 203 6.35 11.09 -29.85
N ALA A 204 5.63 11.10 -30.98
CA ALA A 204 4.94 9.91 -31.49
C ALA A 204 5.92 8.72 -31.61
N GLU A 205 7.18 9.03 -31.91
CA GLU A 205 8.27 8.07 -31.99
C GLU A 205 8.68 7.47 -30.64
N PHE A 206 8.83 8.29 -29.59
CA PHE A 206 9.08 7.79 -28.22
C PHE A 206 7.95 6.87 -27.76
N THR A 207 6.70 7.29 -28.00
CA THR A 207 5.51 6.48 -27.65
C THR A 207 5.44 5.17 -28.44
N ARG A 208 5.86 5.20 -29.72
CA ARG A 208 5.90 4.04 -30.60
C ARG A 208 6.96 3.03 -30.15
N ARG A 209 8.20 3.47 -29.88
CA ARG A 209 9.28 2.59 -29.40
C ARG A 209 8.94 1.96 -28.05
N LEU A 210 8.39 2.73 -27.13
CA LEU A 210 7.96 2.22 -25.83
C LEU A 210 6.86 1.15 -26.01
N LYS A 211 5.90 1.35 -26.90
CA LYS A 211 4.85 0.36 -27.20
C LYS A 211 5.41 -0.89 -27.89
N GLU A 212 6.34 -0.74 -28.84
CA GLU A 212 7.01 -1.84 -29.54
C GLU A 212 7.83 -2.72 -28.58
N GLN A 213 8.48 -2.12 -27.58
CA GLN A 213 9.22 -2.82 -26.53
C GLN A 213 8.31 -3.42 -25.43
N THR A 214 7.08 -2.93 -25.27
CA THR A 214 6.14 -3.36 -24.22
C THR A 214 5.06 -4.34 -24.73
N LEU A 215 4.92 -4.56 -26.05
CA LEU A 215 4.02 -5.58 -26.60
C LEU A 215 4.73 -6.94 -26.78
N PRO A 216 4.15 -8.07 -26.34
CA PRO A 216 4.58 -9.39 -26.80
C PRO A 216 4.39 -9.48 -28.32
N GLN A 217 5.41 -9.92 -29.05
CA GLN A 217 5.29 -10.17 -30.49
C GLN A 217 4.10 -11.12 -30.74
N LEU A 218 3.11 -10.63 -31.49
CA LEU A 218 1.96 -11.42 -31.96
C LEU A 218 2.46 -12.52 -32.90
N GLY A 219 2.72 -13.70 -32.33
CA GLY A 219 2.77 -14.97 -33.04
C GLY A 219 1.74 -15.89 -32.41
N GLN A 220 0.58 -16.02 -33.06
CA GLN A 220 -0.54 -16.94 -32.74
C GLN A 220 -1.04 -16.87 -31.29
N GLY A 221 -2.01 -15.99 -31.05
CA GLY A 221 -2.61 -15.82 -29.73
C GLY A 221 -3.45 -17.02 -29.26
N PRO A 222 -3.39 -17.39 -27.97
CA PRO A 222 -4.53 -17.97 -27.27
C PRO A 222 -5.52 -16.85 -26.88
N PRO A 223 -6.80 -17.19 -26.61
CA PRO A 223 -7.89 -16.23 -26.61
C PRO A 223 -7.84 -15.24 -25.45
N VAL A 224 -8.44 -14.07 -25.71
CA VAL A 224 -8.68 -12.95 -24.80
C VAL A 224 -9.02 -13.43 -23.38
N THR A 225 -8.11 -13.23 -22.43
CA THR A 225 -8.41 -13.32 -21.00
C THR A 225 -8.50 -11.91 -20.43
N SER A 226 -9.66 -11.57 -19.86
CA SER A 226 -9.89 -10.42 -19.01
C SER A 226 -8.73 -10.24 -18.03
N SER A 227 -8.23 -9.01 -17.86
CA SER A 227 -7.17 -8.70 -16.89
C SER A 227 -7.61 -9.14 -15.48
N ARG A 228 -7.14 -10.31 -15.07
CA ARG A 228 -7.36 -10.86 -13.73
C ARG A 228 -6.40 -10.11 -12.81
N ALA A 229 -6.94 -9.31 -11.89
CA ALA A 229 -6.11 -8.66 -10.88
C ALA A 229 -5.40 -9.71 -10.04
N THR A 230 -4.14 -9.45 -9.68
CA THR A 230 -3.34 -10.38 -8.87
C THR A 230 -3.84 -10.40 -7.43
N SER A 231 -3.61 -11.51 -6.72
CA SER A 231 -3.95 -11.63 -5.28
C SER A 231 -3.28 -10.52 -4.43
N SER A 232 -2.10 -10.07 -4.85
CA SER A 232 -1.35 -8.99 -4.21
C SER A 232 -2.04 -7.63 -4.38
N GLU A 233 -2.55 -7.29 -5.57
CA GLU A 233 -3.31 -6.06 -5.79
C GLU A 233 -4.60 -6.02 -4.96
N ILE A 234 -5.30 -7.16 -4.85
CA ILE A 234 -6.49 -7.29 -4.01
C ILE A 234 -6.11 -7.07 -2.53
N SER A 235 -5.01 -7.68 -2.08
CA SER A 235 -4.52 -7.55 -0.71
C SER A 235 -4.07 -6.13 -0.38
N GLU A 236 -3.42 -5.44 -1.32
CA GLU A 236 -3.01 -4.05 -1.15
C GLU A 236 -4.21 -3.12 -1.03
N LEU A 237 -5.22 -3.25 -1.90
CA LEU A 237 -6.46 -2.47 -1.81
C LEU A 237 -7.14 -2.65 -0.44
N ILE A 238 -7.21 -3.89 0.05
CA ILE A 238 -7.76 -4.18 1.38
C ILE A 238 -6.91 -3.53 2.48
N SER A 239 -5.58 -3.61 2.39
CA SER A 239 -4.66 -3.01 3.36
C SER A 239 -4.81 -1.48 3.41
N GLN A 240 -4.81 -0.83 2.25
CA GLN A 240 -5.00 0.61 2.14
C GLN A 240 -6.36 1.05 2.70
N GLY A 241 -7.43 0.28 2.45
CA GLY A 241 -8.74 0.54 3.04
C GLY A 241 -8.73 0.42 4.56
N ASN A 242 -8.09 -0.62 5.11
CA ASN A 242 -7.99 -0.81 6.56
C ASN A 242 -7.17 0.30 7.24
N MET A 243 -6.06 0.74 6.63
CA MET A 243 -5.21 1.80 7.16
C MET A 243 -5.98 3.11 7.38
N ARG A 244 -6.95 3.41 6.50
CA ARG A 244 -7.83 4.59 6.59
C ARG A 244 -8.84 4.51 7.74
N LEU A 245 -9.11 3.31 8.25
CA LEU A 245 -10.09 3.05 9.31
C LEU A 245 -9.46 2.79 10.69
N LYS A 246 -8.12 2.78 10.80
CA LYS A 246 -7.38 2.58 12.06
C LYS A 246 -7.44 3.77 13.02
N LEU A 247 -7.89 4.94 12.57
CA LEU A 247 -8.09 6.10 13.45
C LEU A 247 -9.31 5.85 14.36
N PRO A 248 -9.31 6.37 15.60
CA PRO A 248 -10.49 6.34 16.47
C PRO A 248 -11.73 6.84 15.71
N PRO A 249 -12.95 6.28 15.94
CA PRO A 249 -14.15 6.63 15.18
C PRO A 249 -14.42 8.13 15.08
N ASP A 250 -14.05 8.89 16.11
CA ASP A 250 -14.24 10.34 16.22
C ASP A 250 -13.19 11.16 15.44
N CYS A 251 -12.12 10.50 14.96
CA CYS A 251 -11.00 11.08 14.21
C CYS A 251 -10.99 10.66 12.73
N VAL A 252 -11.88 9.77 12.29
CA VAL A 252 -11.95 9.35 10.89
C VAL A 252 -12.61 10.45 10.05
N ALA A 253 -11.85 11.08 9.15
CA ALA A 253 -12.40 12.08 8.25
C ALA A 253 -13.39 11.46 7.25
N ARG A 254 -14.42 12.22 6.85
CA ARG A 254 -15.38 11.80 5.82
C ARG A 254 -14.68 11.33 4.52
N ASP A 255 -13.58 11.97 4.17
CA ASP A 255 -12.75 11.62 3.01
C ASP A 255 -12.05 10.26 3.16
N ASP A 256 -11.63 9.89 4.38
CA ASP A 256 -11.01 8.59 4.63
C ASP A 256 -12.04 7.46 4.48
N LEU A 257 -13.28 7.68 4.91
CA LEU A 257 -14.37 6.72 4.69
C LEU A 257 -14.69 6.54 3.19
N VAL A 258 -14.66 7.62 2.40
CA VAL A 258 -14.87 7.55 0.95
C VAL A 258 -13.75 6.74 0.28
N LYS A 259 -12.49 7.02 0.62
CA LYS A 259 -11.32 6.32 0.07
C LYS A 259 -11.29 4.84 0.48
N ALA A 260 -11.59 4.54 1.74
CA ALA A 260 -11.70 3.15 2.23
C ALA A 260 -12.78 2.38 1.44
N HIS A 261 -13.95 2.99 1.25
CA HIS A 261 -15.03 2.39 0.49
C HIS A 261 -14.65 2.14 -0.98
N GLN A 262 -13.96 3.08 -1.64
CA GLN A 262 -13.46 2.92 -3.00
C GLN A 262 -12.49 1.74 -3.12
N ASN A 263 -11.53 1.65 -2.20
CA ASN A 263 -10.54 0.57 -2.19
C ASN A 263 -11.19 -0.80 -2.00
N PHE A 264 -12.10 -0.93 -1.02
CA PHE A 264 -12.81 -2.20 -0.81
C PHE A 264 -13.74 -2.56 -1.97
N SER A 265 -14.38 -1.57 -2.59
CA SER A 265 -15.27 -1.81 -3.75
C SER A 265 -14.48 -2.32 -4.95
N LYS A 266 -13.31 -1.73 -5.21
CA LYS A 266 -12.40 -2.18 -6.27
C LYS A 266 -11.85 -3.59 -6.00
N ALA A 267 -11.48 -3.89 -4.75
CA ALA A 267 -11.08 -5.23 -4.36
C ALA A 267 -12.21 -6.25 -4.55
N LEU A 268 -13.46 -5.87 -4.28
CA LEU A 268 -14.62 -6.74 -4.46
C LEU A 268 -14.90 -7.02 -5.93
N GLU A 269 -14.72 -6.03 -6.81
CA GLU A 269 -14.84 -6.20 -8.25
C GLU A 269 -13.80 -7.20 -8.77
N TYR A 270 -12.55 -7.08 -8.32
CA TYR A 270 -11.48 -8.03 -8.66
C TYR A 270 -11.77 -9.44 -8.17
N LEU A 271 -12.24 -9.60 -6.93
CA LEU A 271 -12.64 -10.91 -6.40
C LEU A 271 -13.80 -11.53 -7.20
N LYS A 272 -14.78 -10.74 -7.65
CA LYS A 272 -15.90 -11.25 -8.46
C LYS A 272 -15.47 -11.75 -9.84
N ASN A 273 -14.42 -11.16 -10.40
CA ASN A 273 -13.89 -11.52 -11.71
C ASN A 273 -12.89 -12.68 -11.65
N ASP A 274 -12.58 -13.19 -10.44
CA ASP A 274 -11.68 -14.31 -10.24
C ASP A 274 -12.46 -15.59 -9.87
N PRO A 275 -12.50 -16.61 -10.75
CA PRO A 275 -13.21 -17.87 -10.49
C PRO A 275 -12.62 -18.71 -9.35
N SER A 276 -11.42 -18.40 -8.86
CA SER A 276 -10.78 -19.06 -7.71
C SER A 276 -11.11 -18.39 -6.37
N THR A 277 -11.85 -17.29 -6.38
CA THR A 277 -12.25 -16.57 -5.17
C THR A 277 -13.10 -17.43 -4.26
N SER A 278 -12.67 -17.58 -3.01
CA SER A 278 -13.47 -18.26 -2.00
C SER A 278 -14.67 -17.40 -1.54
N PRO A 279 -15.84 -17.99 -1.28
CA PRO A 279 -16.98 -17.26 -0.70
C PRO A 279 -16.60 -16.57 0.63
N LYS A 280 -15.67 -17.15 1.39
CA LYS A 280 -15.16 -16.58 2.65
C LYS A 280 -14.47 -15.23 2.45
N GLN A 281 -13.67 -15.08 1.40
CA GLN A 281 -13.03 -13.81 1.06
C GLN A 281 -14.05 -12.75 0.65
N VAL A 282 -15.03 -13.11 -0.18
CA VAL A 282 -16.11 -12.20 -0.61
C VAL A 282 -16.91 -11.73 0.59
N SER A 283 -17.30 -12.65 1.48
CA SER A 283 -18.10 -12.32 2.66
C SER A 283 -17.36 -11.37 3.61
N ARG A 284 -16.09 -11.63 3.92
CA ARG A 284 -15.26 -10.74 4.76
C ARG A 284 -15.10 -9.35 4.15
N LEU A 285 -14.94 -9.25 2.83
CA LEU A 285 -14.84 -7.95 2.18
C LEU A 285 -16.17 -7.19 2.15
N CYS A 286 -17.28 -7.90 1.94
CA CYS A 286 -18.62 -7.35 2.07
C CYS A 286 -18.90 -6.86 3.50
N GLN A 287 -18.43 -7.55 4.55
CA GLN A 287 -18.52 -7.06 5.94
C GLN A 287 -17.78 -5.72 6.11
N LYS A 288 -16.57 -5.59 5.55
CA LYS A 288 -15.82 -4.31 5.56
C LYS A 288 -16.57 -3.19 4.85
N LEU A 289 -17.17 -3.48 3.69
CA LEU A 289 -17.98 -2.51 2.94
C LEU A 289 -19.24 -2.10 3.69
N MET A 290 -19.93 -3.06 4.31
CA MET A 290 -21.09 -2.83 5.17
C MET A 290 -20.73 -1.88 6.34
N GLU A 291 -19.69 -2.20 7.12
CA GLU A 291 -19.24 -1.36 8.24
C GLU A 291 -18.86 0.05 7.78
N THR A 292 -18.12 0.14 6.67
CA THR A 292 -17.71 1.43 6.10
C THR A 292 -18.94 2.24 5.66
N SER A 293 -19.92 1.62 5.00
CA SER A 293 -21.16 2.27 4.59
C SER A 293 -22.02 2.71 5.78
N ILE A 294 -22.08 1.94 6.87
CA ILE A 294 -22.73 2.40 8.11
C ILE A 294 -22.04 3.65 8.66
N ARG A 295 -20.71 3.65 8.77
CA ARG A 295 -19.97 4.83 9.24
C ARG A 295 -20.22 6.05 8.36
N ARG A 296 -20.26 5.87 7.03
CA ARG A 296 -20.62 6.93 6.06
C ARG A 296 -22.04 7.46 6.29
N SER A 297 -22.99 6.59 6.61
CA SER A 297 -24.35 6.96 6.98
C SER A 297 -24.37 7.80 8.27
N MET A 298 -23.66 7.35 9.31
CA MET A 298 -23.58 8.04 10.60
C MET A 298 -23.02 9.47 10.49
N VAL A 299 -22.00 9.69 9.65
CA VAL A 299 -21.39 11.03 9.47
C VAL A 299 -22.06 11.89 8.39
N ALA A 300 -23.01 11.34 7.63
CA ALA A 300 -23.72 12.11 6.61
C ALA A 300 -24.58 13.20 7.25
N ARG A 301 -24.46 14.43 6.72
CA ARG A 301 -25.24 15.60 7.19
C ARG A 301 -26.62 15.64 6.54
N ASP A 302 -26.66 15.32 5.25
CA ASP A 302 -27.89 15.23 4.48
C ASP A 302 -28.62 13.92 4.78
N ILE A 303 -29.94 14.00 4.96
CA ILE A 303 -30.73 12.84 5.40
C ILE A 303 -30.95 11.82 4.29
N ASP A 304 -31.04 12.27 3.03
CA ASP A 304 -31.16 11.39 1.87
C ASP A 304 -29.83 10.67 1.61
N GLU A 305 -28.70 11.37 1.76
CA GLU A 305 -27.37 10.75 1.77
C GLU A 305 -27.23 9.72 2.90
N ARG A 306 -27.68 10.05 4.11
CA ARG A 306 -27.67 9.11 5.24
C ARG A 306 -28.45 7.85 4.90
N LYS A 307 -29.66 7.97 4.34
CA LYS A 307 -30.47 6.83 3.91
C LYS A 307 -29.77 6.00 2.84
N ARG A 308 -29.23 6.63 1.79
CA ARG A 308 -28.52 5.91 0.72
C ARG A 308 -27.37 5.06 1.26
N HIS A 309 -26.54 5.60 2.15
CA HIS A 309 -25.44 4.84 2.75
C HIS A 309 -25.94 3.71 3.67
N ALA A 310 -27.07 3.92 4.37
CA ALA A 310 -27.69 2.87 5.20
C ALA A 310 -28.25 1.72 4.33
N ASP A 311 -28.93 2.03 3.23
CA ASP A 311 -29.41 1.01 2.28
C ASP A 311 -28.25 0.26 1.63
N GLN A 312 -27.19 0.97 1.22
CA GLN A 312 -25.98 0.35 0.68
C GLN A 312 -25.33 -0.62 1.69
N SER A 313 -25.35 -0.28 2.99
CA SER A 313 -24.85 -1.20 4.02
C SER A 313 -25.71 -2.48 4.14
N SER A 314 -27.02 -2.39 3.93
CA SER A 314 -27.93 -3.55 3.89
C SER A 314 -27.57 -4.48 2.75
N GLU A 315 -27.35 -3.94 1.55
CA GLU A 315 -26.98 -4.74 0.38
C GLU A 315 -25.66 -5.49 0.58
N TYR A 316 -24.67 -4.87 1.22
CA TYR A 316 -23.41 -5.53 1.53
C TYR A 316 -23.56 -6.55 2.67
N ALA A 317 -24.40 -6.29 3.66
CA ALA A 317 -24.70 -7.25 4.73
C ALA A 317 -25.38 -8.51 4.18
N GLU A 318 -26.36 -8.36 3.28
CA GLU A 318 -27.02 -9.47 2.59
C GLU A 318 -26.02 -10.27 1.74
N LYS A 319 -25.18 -9.58 0.94
CA LYS A 319 -24.11 -10.25 0.17
C LYS A 319 -23.10 -10.96 1.07
N ALA A 320 -22.78 -10.41 2.25
CA ALA A 320 -21.89 -11.06 3.20
C ALA A 320 -22.52 -12.34 3.75
N LEU A 321 -23.81 -12.30 4.10
CA LEU A 321 -24.56 -13.44 4.59
C LEU A 321 -24.69 -14.56 3.54
N ASP A 322 -25.05 -14.20 2.30
CA ASP A 322 -25.17 -15.17 1.21
C ASP A 322 -23.85 -15.91 0.94
N ASN A 323 -22.72 -15.21 1.04
CA ASN A 323 -21.41 -15.82 0.87
C ASN A 323 -20.95 -16.59 2.13
N ALA A 324 -21.35 -16.17 3.33
CA ALA A 324 -21.10 -16.93 4.56
C ALA A 324 -21.83 -18.28 4.55
N ARG A 325 -23.09 -18.31 4.08
CA ARG A 325 -23.88 -19.54 3.93
C ARG A 325 -23.23 -20.55 2.98
N LYS A 326 -22.51 -20.08 1.96
CA LYS A 326 -21.72 -20.92 1.04
C LYS A 326 -20.43 -21.48 1.65
N CYS A 327 -19.99 -20.96 2.80
CA CYS A 327 -18.77 -21.42 3.46
C CYS A 327 -19.01 -22.61 4.40
N GLU A 328 -20.27 -22.99 4.65
CA GLU A 328 -20.65 -24.01 5.65
C GLU A 328 -20.01 -23.74 7.03
N ASP A 329 -19.86 -22.46 7.37
CA ASP A 329 -19.26 -21.97 8.61
C ASP A 329 -20.36 -21.31 9.44
N ASP A 330 -21.02 -22.11 10.29
CA ASP A 330 -22.20 -21.68 11.08
C ASP A 330 -21.91 -20.48 11.98
N CYS A 331 -20.68 -20.36 12.48
CA CYS A 331 -20.24 -19.22 13.27
C CYS A 331 -20.22 -17.97 12.39
N MET A 332 -19.62 -18.05 11.21
CA MET A 332 -19.55 -16.94 10.27
C MET A 332 -20.93 -16.50 9.75
N VAL A 333 -21.85 -17.46 9.56
CA VAL A 333 -23.26 -17.17 9.23
C VAL A 333 -23.91 -16.39 10.38
N SER A 334 -23.79 -16.88 11.62
CA SER A 334 -24.37 -16.24 12.81
C SER A 334 -23.83 -14.83 13.01
N GLN A 335 -22.52 -14.63 12.82
CA GLN A 335 -21.88 -13.31 12.84
C GLN A 335 -22.45 -12.38 11.76
N ALA A 336 -22.65 -12.88 10.53
CA ALA A 336 -23.21 -12.08 9.44
C ALA A 336 -24.69 -11.72 9.68
N GLU A 337 -25.49 -12.62 10.25
CA GLU A 337 -26.89 -12.36 10.60
C GLU A 337 -27.02 -11.32 11.72
N PHE A 338 -26.15 -11.40 12.73
CA PHE A 338 -26.07 -10.36 13.77
C PHE A 338 -25.71 -8.98 13.18
N MET A 339 -24.73 -8.91 12.30
CA MET A 339 -24.35 -7.64 11.66
C MET A 339 -25.48 -7.09 10.77
N LEU A 340 -26.22 -7.95 10.07
CA LEU A 340 -27.41 -7.56 9.30
C LEU A 340 -28.52 -7.02 10.20
N ALA A 341 -28.74 -7.63 11.37
CA ALA A 341 -29.70 -7.12 12.35
C ALA A 341 -29.30 -5.72 12.88
N CYS A 342 -28.02 -5.48 13.14
CA CYS A 342 -27.50 -4.15 13.49
C CYS A 342 -27.79 -3.11 12.39
N VAL A 343 -27.54 -3.46 11.12
CA VAL A 343 -27.88 -2.61 9.97
C VAL A 343 -29.39 -2.34 9.92
N GLY A 344 -30.22 -3.35 10.18
CA GLY A 344 -31.67 -3.22 10.26
C GLY A 344 -32.12 -2.20 11.30
N ALA A 345 -31.58 -2.27 12.52
CA ALA A 345 -31.85 -1.29 13.57
C ALA A 345 -31.44 0.13 13.17
N TRP A 346 -30.27 0.31 12.55
CA TRP A 346 -29.83 1.61 12.03
C TRP A 346 -30.74 2.14 10.93
N ARG A 347 -31.21 1.29 10.02
CA ARG A 347 -32.15 1.69 8.97
C ARG A 347 -33.49 2.15 9.55
N VAL A 348 -34.01 1.47 10.58
CA VAL A 348 -35.20 1.92 11.31
C VAL A 348 -35.00 3.29 11.93
N TYR A 349 -33.85 3.53 12.56
CA TYR A 349 -33.50 4.85 13.07
C TYR A 349 -33.51 5.93 11.97
N VAL A 350 -32.87 5.66 10.83
CA VAL A 350 -32.81 6.62 9.71
C VAL A 350 -34.20 6.90 9.13
N THR A 351 -35.04 5.87 8.94
CA THR A 351 -36.40 6.05 8.42
C THR A 351 -37.29 6.81 9.39
N ALA A 352 -37.19 6.53 10.69
CA ALA A 352 -37.91 7.30 11.72
C ALA A 352 -37.56 8.78 11.66
N ARG A 353 -36.26 9.10 11.60
CA ARG A 353 -35.77 10.49 11.49
C ARG A 353 -36.25 11.18 10.21
N MET A 354 -36.30 10.47 9.07
CA MET A 354 -36.85 11.00 7.82
C MET A 354 -38.33 11.30 7.90
N SER A 355 -39.10 10.42 8.55
CA SER A 355 -40.52 10.62 8.81
C SER A 355 -40.81 11.60 9.96
N ARG A 356 -39.77 12.18 10.57
CA ARG A 356 -39.88 13.08 11.75
C ARG A 356 -40.59 12.43 12.94
N VAL A 357 -40.47 11.12 13.07
CA VAL A 357 -40.98 10.34 14.20
C VAL A 357 -39.79 9.95 15.09
N GLU A 358 -40.01 9.92 16.40
CA GLU A 358 -39.00 9.38 17.32
C GLU A 358 -38.77 7.89 17.03
N PRO A 359 -37.52 7.39 17.05
CA PRO A 359 -37.22 5.98 16.75
C PRO A 359 -38.04 4.99 17.57
N SER A 360 -38.35 5.33 18.83
CA SER A 360 -39.17 4.52 19.73
C SER A 360 -40.62 4.32 19.26
N GLY A 361 -41.14 5.22 18.43
CA GLY A 361 -42.50 5.19 17.88
C GLY A 361 -42.59 4.67 16.43
N HIS A 362 -41.49 4.18 15.85
CA HIS A 362 -41.49 3.68 14.47
C HIS A 362 -42.10 2.27 14.39
N PRO A 363 -43.02 1.97 13.43
CA PRO A 363 -43.72 0.68 13.37
C PRO A 363 -42.81 -0.55 13.27
N LYS A 364 -41.60 -0.40 12.73
CA LYS A 364 -40.62 -1.49 12.57
C LYS A 364 -39.63 -1.62 13.74
N ARG A 365 -39.75 -0.79 14.78
CA ARG A 365 -38.80 -0.75 15.91
C ARG A 365 -38.81 -2.05 16.71
N GLU A 366 -39.97 -2.51 17.12
CA GLU A 366 -40.11 -3.74 17.92
C GLU A 366 -39.55 -4.97 17.17
N GLY A 367 -39.88 -5.10 15.89
CA GLY A 367 -39.34 -6.19 15.06
C GLY A 367 -37.82 -6.14 14.90
N ALA A 368 -37.22 -4.94 14.84
CA ALA A 368 -35.76 -4.79 14.75
C ALA A 368 -35.05 -5.11 16.09
N GLU A 369 -35.67 -4.72 17.20
CA GLU A 369 -35.21 -5.03 18.56
C GLU A 369 -35.20 -6.54 18.81
N VAL A 370 -36.34 -7.21 18.62
CA VAL A 370 -36.48 -8.66 18.80
C VAL A 370 -35.49 -9.42 17.92
N LEU A 371 -35.33 -9.02 16.66
CA LEU A 371 -34.40 -9.68 15.75
C LEU A 371 -32.93 -9.51 16.21
N LEU A 372 -32.54 -8.31 16.66
CA LEU A 372 -31.18 -8.06 17.10
C LEU A 372 -30.84 -8.85 18.38
N GLU A 373 -31.76 -8.89 19.34
CA GLU A 373 -31.61 -9.68 20.56
C GLU A 373 -31.52 -11.18 20.26
N GLN A 374 -32.39 -11.68 19.36
CA GLN A 374 -32.34 -13.07 18.93
C GLN A 374 -30.98 -13.42 18.30
N ARG A 375 -30.45 -12.58 17.40
CA ARG A 375 -29.14 -12.85 16.77
C ARG A 375 -27.98 -12.74 17.75
N LEU A 376 -28.06 -11.86 18.74
CA LEU A 376 -27.06 -11.80 19.81
C LEU A 376 -27.06 -13.09 20.64
N GLU A 377 -28.23 -13.61 20.99
CA GLU A 377 -28.35 -14.88 21.73
C GLU A 377 -27.79 -16.06 20.93
N GLU A 378 -28.05 -16.13 19.62
CA GLU A 378 -27.53 -17.17 18.76
C GLU A 378 -25.99 -17.21 18.73
N LEU A 379 -25.32 -16.05 18.84
CA LEU A 379 -23.85 -15.98 18.91
C LEU A 379 -23.27 -16.63 20.17
N ARG A 380 -24.01 -16.68 21.29
CA ARG A 380 -23.55 -17.28 22.55
C ARG A 380 -23.25 -18.78 22.44
N ARG A 381 -23.75 -19.44 21.38
CA ARG A 381 -23.46 -20.85 21.08
C ARG A 381 -22.00 -21.10 20.69
N PHE A 382 -21.24 -20.06 20.34
CA PHE A 382 -19.86 -20.17 19.86
C PHE A 382 -18.85 -19.71 20.93
N PRO A 383 -18.18 -20.63 21.63
CA PRO A 383 -17.36 -20.31 22.80
C PRO A 383 -16.06 -19.54 22.50
N HIS A 384 -15.68 -19.42 21.22
CA HIS A 384 -14.47 -18.74 20.78
C HIS A 384 -14.72 -17.27 20.39
N LEU A 385 -15.97 -16.81 20.47
CA LEU A 385 -16.30 -15.42 20.21
C LEU A 385 -16.08 -14.56 21.45
N ASP A 386 -15.49 -13.38 21.24
CA ASP A 386 -15.45 -12.33 22.24
C ASP A 386 -16.84 -11.67 22.33
N MET A 387 -17.67 -12.19 23.23
CA MET A 387 -19.06 -11.72 23.40
C MET A 387 -19.14 -10.27 23.88
N ASP A 388 -18.13 -9.75 24.58
CA ASP A 388 -18.14 -8.37 25.08
C ASP A 388 -18.22 -7.36 23.91
N LEU A 389 -17.53 -7.66 22.80
CA LEU A 389 -17.58 -6.86 21.59
C LEU A 389 -18.99 -6.83 20.97
N TYR A 390 -19.63 -7.99 20.87
CA TYR A 390 -20.97 -8.13 20.28
C TYR A 390 -22.05 -7.50 21.15
N GLU A 391 -21.95 -7.67 22.47
CA GLU A 391 -22.88 -7.05 23.42
C GLU A 391 -22.74 -5.52 23.43
N ALA A 392 -21.51 -5.00 23.39
CA ALA A 392 -21.27 -3.56 23.27
C ALA A 392 -21.86 -3.00 21.97
N GLN A 393 -21.72 -3.74 20.87
CA GLN A 393 -22.30 -3.38 19.60
C GLN A 393 -23.84 -3.42 19.64
N ALA A 394 -24.44 -4.48 20.19
CA ALA A 394 -25.89 -4.60 20.32
C ALA A 394 -26.47 -3.44 21.15
N ARG A 395 -25.87 -3.14 22.31
CA ARG A 395 -26.26 -1.98 23.14
C ARG A 395 -26.26 -0.68 22.35
N LYS A 396 -25.22 -0.44 21.53
CA LYS A 396 -25.15 0.74 20.66
C LYS A 396 -26.32 0.82 19.68
N TYR A 397 -26.67 -0.28 19.01
CA TYR A 397 -27.74 -0.28 18.01
C TYR A 397 -29.15 -0.27 18.61
N LEU A 398 -29.36 -0.95 19.74
CA LEU A 398 -30.59 -0.83 20.52
C LEU A 398 -30.78 0.60 21.04
N GLY A 399 -29.70 1.29 21.41
CA GLY A 399 -29.70 2.71 21.75
C GLY A 399 -30.31 3.60 20.66
N TYR A 400 -30.06 3.29 19.39
CA TYR A 400 -30.68 4.04 18.27
C TYR A 400 -32.18 3.80 18.13
N LEU A 401 -32.72 2.71 18.69
CA LEU A 401 -34.16 2.43 18.73
C LEU A 401 -34.87 3.12 19.91
N GLY A 402 -34.13 3.85 20.75
CA GLY A 402 -34.68 4.57 21.91
C GLY A 402 -34.76 3.71 23.18
N LEU A 403 -34.03 2.59 23.23
CA LEU A 403 -33.84 1.77 24.42
C LEU A 403 -32.62 2.26 25.18
N LYS A 404 -32.72 2.35 26.52
CA LYS A 404 -31.59 2.74 27.38
C LYS A 404 -30.91 1.52 27.95
#